data_AF-A0A939X7L7-F1
#
_entry.id   AF-A0A939X7L7-F1
#
_cell.length_a   1.000
_cell.length_b   1.000
_cell.length_c   1.000
_cell.angle_alpha   90.00
_cell.angle_beta   90.00
_cell.angle_gamma   90.00
#
_symmetry.space_group_name_H-M   'P 1'
#
loop_
_entity.id
_entity.type
_entity.pdbx_description
1 polymer ?
#
loop_
_entity_poly.entity_id
_entity_poly.type
_entity_poly.pdbx_seq_one_letter_code
_entity_poly.pdbx_strand_id
1 'polypeptide(L)'
;MPGINTSSVTLKCSICGGEIRADYLSASCVCAHCGNKQPITDILPEYANHATAVEKIRQARSLMEEKPDVAKISQAKLLLHQASTECFHTDTVSADLLKVCKDGIKETEDLRHYAVALSHMEKKNYRQAITEFERIPGFRDTDKLVEDCKVLAVKDKKKQIPIAIAIGLVIPIVLGVLLYEKTPVPIWAIIPICLTLAAGCSYAVYLENTLSIVIIVASFLSAVPLILFMILAYGYGMESGPAATIAIGAPVALVVAAAFNSKPGK
;
A
#
# COMPACT_ATOMS: atom_id res chain seq x y z
N MET A 1 41.18 8.18 13.13
CA MET A 1 40.14 9.11 12.67
C MET A 1 40.73 10.50 12.60
N PRO A 2 41.06 11.04 11.41
CA PRO A 2 41.37 12.46 11.26
C PRO A 2 40.10 13.21 10.83
N GLY A 3 39.82 14.32 11.52
CA GLY A 3 38.69 15.20 11.24
C GLY A 3 38.86 15.92 9.90
N ILE A 4 37.81 15.86 9.09
CA ILE A 4 37.71 16.60 7.84
C ILE A 4 37.17 17.99 8.21
N ASN A 5 38.08 18.93 8.46
CA ASN A 5 37.79 20.35 8.34
C ASN A 5 37.70 20.67 6.84
N THR A 6 36.54 20.44 6.22
CA THR A 6 36.23 20.95 4.89
C THR A 6 35.98 22.45 5.00
N SER A 7 37.03 23.23 4.76
CA SER A 7 36.86 24.61 4.34
C SER A 7 36.06 24.59 3.04
N SER A 8 34.88 25.19 3.03
CA SER A 8 34.14 25.46 1.80
C SER A 8 35.07 26.26 0.89
N VAL A 9 35.53 25.65 -0.20
CA VAL A 9 36.40 26.34 -1.16
C VAL A 9 35.62 27.52 -1.70
N THR A 10 35.99 28.72 -1.26
CA THR A 10 35.40 29.97 -1.73
C THR A 10 35.90 30.23 -3.15
N LEU A 11 35.19 29.69 -4.14
CA LEU A 11 35.53 29.85 -5.55
C LEU A 11 35.38 31.34 -5.92
N LYS A 12 36.42 31.92 -6.52
CA LYS A 12 36.45 33.34 -6.90
C LYS A 12 36.14 33.52 -8.37
N CYS A 13 35.25 34.44 -8.69
CA CYS A 13 34.88 34.77 -10.06
C CYS A 13 36.08 35.33 -10.83
N SER A 14 36.35 34.79 -12.02
CA SER A 14 37.45 35.26 -12.86
C SER A 14 37.26 36.68 -13.38
N ILE A 15 36.03 37.21 -13.36
CA ILE A 15 35.70 38.57 -13.84
C ILE A 15 35.77 39.61 -12.71
N CYS A 16 35.12 39.34 -11.57
CA CYS A 16 34.96 40.34 -10.51
C CYS A 16 35.60 39.97 -9.18
N GLY A 17 36.22 38.78 -9.06
CA GLY A 17 36.80 38.28 -7.82
C GLY A 17 35.79 37.92 -6.72
N GLY A 18 34.49 38.12 -6.95
CA GLY A 18 33.42 37.80 -6.01
C GLY A 18 33.21 36.29 -5.82
N GLU A 19 32.55 35.93 -4.73
CA GLU A 19 32.27 34.53 -4.39
C GLU A 19 31.30 33.89 -5.39
N ILE A 20 31.59 32.63 -5.75
CA ILE A 20 30.78 31.85 -6.68
C ILE A 20 30.03 30.75 -5.94
N ARG A 21 28.75 30.61 -6.27
CA ARG A 21 27.93 29.46 -5.87
C ARG A 21 27.95 28.43 -6.99
N ALA A 22 28.48 27.25 -6.71
CA ALA A 22 28.50 26.13 -7.64
C ALA A 22 27.20 25.33 -7.52
N ASP A 23 26.55 25.07 -8.64
CA ASP A 23 25.48 24.09 -8.75
C ASP A 23 25.99 22.91 -9.58
N TYR A 24 26.41 21.87 -8.87
CA TYR A 24 26.96 20.64 -9.46
C TYR A 24 25.94 19.92 -10.35
N LEU A 25 24.65 20.16 -10.19
CA LEU A 25 23.63 19.45 -10.99
C LEU A 25 23.31 20.18 -12.28
N SER A 26 23.42 21.50 -12.32
CA SER A 26 23.35 22.25 -13.58
C SER A 26 24.70 22.38 -14.30
N ALA A 27 25.77 21.81 -13.72
CA ALA A 27 27.15 21.95 -14.20
C ALA A 27 27.56 23.42 -14.40
N SER A 28 26.96 24.33 -13.62
CA SER A 28 27.12 25.76 -13.78
C SER A 28 27.43 26.42 -12.45
N CYS A 29 28.15 27.53 -12.50
CA CYS A 29 28.50 28.32 -11.35
C CYS A 29 28.07 29.76 -11.57
N VAL A 30 27.41 30.35 -10.56
CA VAL A 30 26.89 31.72 -10.64
C VAL A 30 27.61 32.57 -9.62
N CYS A 31 28.23 33.67 -10.07
CA CYS A 31 28.84 34.63 -9.16
C CYS A 31 27.77 35.40 -8.39
N ALA A 32 27.89 35.46 -7.06
CA ALA A 32 26.94 36.18 -6.20
C ALA A 32 27.02 37.71 -6.38
N HIS A 33 28.16 38.24 -6.87
CA HIS A 33 28.39 39.68 -7.01
C HIS A 33 28.02 40.22 -8.40
N CYS A 34 28.46 39.58 -9.48
CA CYS A 34 28.20 40.06 -10.85
C CYS A 34 27.13 39.28 -11.61
N GLY A 35 26.61 38.17 -11.05
CA GLY A 35 25.60 37.33 -11.70
C GLY A 35 26.10 36.54 -12.92
N ASN A 36 27.38 36.62 -13.26
CA ASN A 36 27.92 35.90 -14.41
C ASN A 36 27.84 34.39 -14.20
N LYS A 37 27.39 33.67 -15.23
CA LYS A 37 27.32 32.21 -15.25
C LYS A 37 28.53 31.64 -15.99
N GLN A 38 29.21 30.68 -15.38
CA GLN A 38 30.38 30.02 -15.95
C GLN A 38 30.19 28.50 -15.83
N PRO A 39 30.69 27.69 -16.79
CA PRO A 39 30.66 26.26 -16.65
C PRO A 39 31.59 25.82 -15.51
N ILE A 40 31.15 24.84 -14.73
CA ILE A 40 31.88 24.40 -13.53
C ILE A 40 33.26 23.83 -13.87
N THR A 41 33.42 23.25 -15.06
CA THR A 41 34.68 22.66 -15.55
C THR A 41 35.80 23.67 -15.75
N ASP A 42 35.47 24.94 -16.02
CA ASP A 42 36.47 25.99 -16.22
C ASP A 42 37.07 26.45 -14.89
N ILE A 43 36.36 26.22 -13.79
CA ILE A 43 36.74 26.65 -12.45
C ILE A 43 37.26 25.45 -11.62
N LEU A 44 36.66 24.28 -11.81
CA LEU A 44 36.97 23.01 -11.14
C LEU A 44 37.14 21.91 -12.20
N PRO A 45 38.35 21.71 -12.75
CA PRO A 45 38.62 20.65 -13.73
C PRO A 45 38.30 19.24 -13.19
N GLU A 46 38.46 19.04 -11.88
CA GLU A 46 38.19 17.78 -11.17
C GLU A 46 36.71 17.36 -11.24
N TYR A 47 35.79 18.30 -11.51
CA TYR A 47 34.37 18.00 -11.72
C TYR A 47 34.14 17.04 -12.90
N ALA A 48 35.00 17.06 -13.92
CA ALA A 48 34.89 16.18 -15.07
C ALA A 48 34.93 14.69 -14.67
N ASN A 49 35.62 14.35 -13.57
CA ASN A 49 35.70 12.98 -13.04
C ASN A 49 34.36 12.50 -12.46
N HIS A 50 33.46 13.42 -12.12
CA HIS A 50 32.15 13.12 -11.50
C HIS A 50 30.97 13.20 -12.48
N ALA A 51 31.23 13.43 -13.78
CA ALA A 51 30.19 13.63 -14.77
C ALA A 51 29.19 12.46 -14.85
N THR A 52 29.65 11.22 -14.71
CA THR A 52 28.80 10.01 -14.71
C THR A 52 27.90 9.95 -13.49
N ALA A 53 28.43 10.27 -12.31
CA ALA A 53 27.66 10.29 -11.07
C ALA A 53 26.58 11.39 -11.11
N VAL A 54 26.92 12.58 -11.62
CA VAL A 54 25.96 13.67 -11.80
C VAL A 54 24.83 13.28 -12.75
N GLU A 55 25.15 12.62 -13.86
CA GLU A 55 24.11 12.20 -14.82
C GLU A 55 23.14 11.18 -14.22
N LYS A 56 23.64 10.22 -13.42
CA LYS A 56 22.78 9.30 -12.67
C LYS A 56 21.88 10.01 -11.67
N ILE A 57 22.38 11.05 -10.99
CA ILE A 57 21.57 11.85 -10.07
C ILE A 57 20.47 12.59 -10.83
N ARG A 58 20.77 13.15 -12.01
CA ARG A 58 19.76 13.80 -12.87
C ARG A 58 18.69 12.81 -13.33
N GLN A 59 19.11 11.64 -13.81
CA GLN A 59 18.20 10.58 -14.22
C GLN A 59 17.33 10.09 -13.05
N ALA A 60 17.90 9.98 -11.84
CA ALA A 60 17.12 9.66 -10.65
C ALA A 60 16.06 10.73 -10.35
N ARG A 61 16.41 12.03 -10.48
CA ARG A 61 15.45 13.13 -10.28
C ARG A 61 14.34 13.14 -11.31
N SER A 62 14.63 12.92 -12.59
CA SER A 62 13.58 12.88 -13.62
C SER A 62 12.57 11.76 -13.36
N LEU A 63 13.01 10.62 -12.81
CA LEU A 63 12.12 9.53 -12.40
C LEU A 63 11.22 9.89 -11.20
N MET A 64 11.64 10.82 -10.35
CA MET A 64 10.90 11.26 -9.16
C MET A 64 9.90 12.40 -9.43
N GLU A 65 10.06 13.15 -10.52
CA GLU A 65 9.14 14.23 -10.93
C GLU A 65 7.83 13.71 -11.53
N GLU A 66 7.85 12.50 -12.08
CA GLU A 66 6.67 11.85 -12.63
C GLU A 66 5.69 11.37 -11.54
N LYS A 67 4.51 10.86 -11.95
CA LYS A 67 3.53 10.30 -11.01
C LYS A 67 4.20 9.23 -10.13
N PRO A 68 3.97 9.23 -8.80
CA PRO A 68 4.62 8.31 -7.88
C PRO A 68 4.32 6.85 -8.26
N ASP A 69 5.34 6.17 -8.79
CA ASP A 69 5.35 4.76 -9.13
C ASP A 69 6.48 4.07 -8.36
N VAL A 70 6.13 3.03 -7.60
CA VAL A 70 7.06 2.29 -6.74
C VAL A 70 8.23 1.71 -7.55
N ALA A 71 7.99 1.29 -8.80
CA ALA A 71 9.04 0.75 -9.66
C ALA A 71 10.07 1.82 -10.03
N LYS A 72 9.61 2.99 -10.48
CA LYS A 72 10.47 4.13 -10.85
C LYS A 72 11.23 4.70 -9.65
N ILE A 73 10.57 4.79 -8.48
CA ILE A 73 11.21 5.23 -7.23
C ILE A 73 12.32 4.26 -6.82
N SER A 74 12.08 2.95 -6.95
CA SER A 74 13.09 1.93 -6.66
C SER A 74 14.28 2.01 -7.62
N GLN A 75 14.02 2.27 -8.90
CA GLN A 75 15.06 2.52 -9.90
C GLN A 75 15.87 3.78 -9.59
N ALA A 76 15.21 4.89 -9.22
CA ALA A 76 15.86 6.13 -8.83
C ALA A 76 16.76 5.95 -7.61
N LYS A 77 16.30 5.20 -6.59
CA LYS A 77 17.10 4.86 -5.41
C LYS A 77 18.35 4.07 -5.79
N LEU A 78 18.25 3.11 -6.73
CA LEU A 78 19.39 2.35 -7.22
C LEU A 78 20.42 3.25 -7.91
N LEU A 79 19.97 4.17 -8.78
CA LEU A 79 20.85 5.13 -9.46
C LEU A 79 21.59 6.03 -8.47
N LEU A 80 20.92 6.50 -7.41
CA LEU A 80 21.55 7.30 -6.35
C LEU A 80 22.56 6.50 -5.52
N HIS A 81 22.28 5.22 -5.24
CA HIS A 81 23.27 4.35 -4.61
C HIS A 81 24.50 4.15 -5.52
N GLN A 82 24.30 3.89 -6.81
CA GLN A 82 25.40 3.77 -7.77
C GLN A 82 26.22 5.07 -7.87
N ALA A 83 25.56 6.23 -7.93
CA ALA A 83 26.23 7.52 -7.91
C ALA A 83 27.03 7.72 -6.62
N SER A 84 26.47 7.36 -5.46
CA SER A 84 27.17 7.46 -4.17
C SER A 84 28.43 6.59 -4.11
N THR A 85 28.42 5.41 -4.74
CA THR A 85 29.59 4.53 -4.82
C THR A 85 30.63 5.00 -5.83
N GLU A 86 30.29 5.88 -6.76
CA GLU A 86 31.25 6.44 -7.71
C GLU A 86 31.95 7.69 -7.14
N CYS A 87 31.36 8.33 -6.14
CA CYS A 87 31.90 9.51 -5.47
C CYS A 87 32.96 9.21 -4.37
N PHE A 88 33.73 8.11 -4.43
CA PHE A 88 34.70 7.76 -3.36
C PHE A 88 36.02 8.57 -3.36
N HIS A 89 36.12 9.63 -4.16
CA HIS A 89 37.28 10.51 -4.18
C HIS A 89 37.31 11.42 -2.94
N THR A 90 38.50 11.81 -2.43
CA THR A 90 38.65 12.62 -1.20
C THR A 90 38.60 14.14 -1.44
N ASP A 91 38.02 14.54 -2.57
CA ASP A 91 37.88 15.94 -2.98
C ASP A 91 36.62 16.58 -2.35
N THR A 92 36.51 17.90 -2.46
CA THR A 92 35.38 18.64 -1.88
C THR A 92 34.09 18.43 -2.67
N VAL A 93 34.19 18.19 -3.98
CA VAL A 93 33.05 17.94 -4.88
C VAL A 93 32.36 16.62 -4.52
N SER A 94 33.12 15.58 -4.21
CA SER A 94 32.55 14.29 -3.80
C SER A 94 31.77 14.39 -2.49
N ALA A 95 32.23 15.18 -1.52
CA ALA A 95 31.52 15.38 -0.25
C ALA A 95 30.15 16.04 -0.45
N ASP A 96 30.08 17.06 -1.32
CA ASP A 96 28.84 17.73 -1.67
C ASP A 96 27.90 16.80 -2.46
N LEU A 97 28.41 16.07 -3.44
CA LEU A 97 27.62 15.09 -4.21
C LEU A 97 27.11 13.94 -3.34
N LEU A 98 27.92 13.45 -2.40
CA LEU A 98 27.50 12.42 -1.44
C LEU A 98 26.36 12.93 -0.55
N LYS A 99 26.37 14.20 -0.16
CA LYS A 99 25.26 14.81 0.57
C LYS A 99 24.00 14.84 -0.29
N VAL A 100 24.11 15.28 -1.55
CA VAL A 100 22.98 15.26 -2.50
C VAL A 100 22.42 13.85 -2.70
N CYS A 101 23.29 12.84 -2.83
CA CYS A 101 22.88 11.44 -2.95
C CYS A 101 22.16 10.94 -1.69
N LYS A 102 22.67 11.25 -0.49
CA LYS A 102 22.05 10.85 0.77
C LYS A 102 20.67 11.49 0.97
N ASP A 103 20.58 12.79 0.70
CA ASP A 103 19.31 13.53 0.79
C ASP A 103 18.30 12.98 -0.24
N GLY A 104 18.75 12.72 -1.47
CA GLY A 104 17.93 12.09 -2.50
C GLY A 104 17.47 10.66 -2.15
N ILE A 105 18.33 9.84 -1.54
CA ILE A 105 17.93 8.49 -1.08
C ILE A 105 16.85 8.59 0.00
N LYS A 106 16.98 9.53 0.94
CA LYS A 106 15.94 9.77 1.94
C LYS A 106 14.62 10.18 1.28
N GLU A 107 14.67 11.13 0.35
CA GLU A 107 13.50 11.56 -0.42
C GLU A 107 12.85 10.39 -1.19
N THR A 108 13.64 9.47 -1.77
CA THR A 108 13.09 8.28 -2.44
C THR A 108 12.35 7.34 -1.49
N GLU A 109 12.83 7.18 -0.24
CA GLU A 109 12.11 6.38 0.75
C GLU A 109 10.79 7.03 1.16
N ASP A 110 10.81 8.34 1.37
CA ASP A 110 9.61 9.10 1.72
C ASP A 110 8.58 9.02 0.57
N LEU A 111 9.03 9.17 -0.69
CA LEU A 111 8.20 8.97 -1.89
C LEU A 111 7.66 7.55 -2.01
N ARG A 112 8.45 6.53 -1.64
CA ARG A 112 8.02 5.13 -1.68
C ARG A 112 6.88 4.89 -0.69
N HIS A 113 7.01 5.35 0.55
CA HIS A 113 5.95 5.28 1.55
C HIS A 113 4.70 6.01 1.09
N TYR A 114 4.87 7.21 0.52
CA TYR A 114 3.78 7.99 -0.06
C TYR A 114 3.04 7.24 -1.19
N ALA A 115 3.76 6.65 -2.13
CA ALA A 115 3.19 5.89 -3.25
C ALA A 115 2.42 4.64 -2.77
N VAL A 116 2.97 3.91 -1.80
CA VAL A 116 2.34 2.73 -1.20
C VAL A 116 1.07 3.13 -0.46
N ALA A 117 1.11 4.21 0.33
CA ALA A 117 -0.05 4.72 1.04
C ALA A 117 -1.19 5.12 0.10
N LEU A 118 -0.88 5.80 -1.01
CA LEU A 118 -1.87 6.10 -2.06
C LEU A 118 -2.50 4.84 -2.65
N SER A 119 -1.71 3.79 -2.93
CA SER A 119 -2.24 2.51 -3.42
C SER A 119 -3.19 1.85 -2.41
N HIS A 120 -2.89 1.94 -1.11
CA HIS A 120 -3.79 1.46 -0.06
C HIS A 120 -5.09 2.28 0.00
N MET A 121 -5.00 3.59 -0.18
CA MET A 121 -6.16 4.49 -0.21
C MET A 121 -7.08 4.18 -1.39
N GLU A 122 -6.54 3.94 -2.60
CA GLU A 122 -7.30 3.52 -3.78
C GLU A 122 -8.04 2.19 -3.56
N LYS A 123 -7.39 1.26 -2.84
CA LYS A 123 -7.97 -0.05 -2.46
C LYS A 123 -8.94 0.04 -1.26
N LYS A 124 -9.21 1.23 -0.73
CA LYS A 124 -10.01 1.48 0.49
C LYS A 124 -9.45 0.83 1.76
N ASN A 125 -8.17 0.45 1.75
CA ASN A 125 -7.47 -0.06 2.92
C ASN A 125 -6.96 1.12 3.77
N TYR A 126 -7.89 1.98 4.21
CA TYR A 126 -7.57 3.27 4.85
C TYR A 126 -6.67 3.13 6.08
N ARG A 127 -6.83 2.05 6.86
CA ARG A 127 -6.01 1.80 8.06
C ARG A 127 -4.53 1.57 7.70
N GLN A 128 -4.26 0.82 6.64
CA GLN A 128 -2.90 0.59 6.15
C GLN A 128 -2.33 1.86 5.52
N ALA A 129 -3.15 2.63 4.78
CA ALA A 129 -2.75 3.91 4.22
C ALA A 129 -2.32 4.91 5.30
N ILE A 130 -3.10 5.02 6.40
CA ILE A 130 -2.76 5.88 7.55
C ILE A 130 -1.41 5.49 8.15
N THR A 131 -1.19 4.20 8.42
CA THR A 131 0.09 3.73 8.99
C THR A 131 1.28 4.07 8.11
N GLU A 132 1.14 4.00 6.78
CA GLU A 132 2.21 4.35 5.86
C GLU A 132 2.43 5.87 5.76
N PHE A 133 1.36 6.68 5.77
CA PHE A 133 1.50 8.15 5.80
C PHE A 133 2.08 8.67 7.12
N GLU A 134 1.76 8.04 8.26
CA GLU A 134 2.31 8.41 9.57
C GLU A 134 3.82 8.16 9.70
N ARG A 135 4.42 7.36 8.81
CA ARG A 135 5.88 7.17 8.76
C ARG A 135 6.62 8.39 8.18
N ILE A 136 5.91 9.27 7.47
CA ILE A 136 6.47 10.40 6.73
C ILE A 136 5.75 11.73 7.08
N PRO A 137 5.83 12.16 8.36
CA PRO A 137 5.12 13.36 8.81
C PRO A 137 5.65 14.62 8.11
N GLY A 138 4.73 15.48 7.67
CA GLY A 138 5.07 16.73 6.98
C GLY A 138 5.62 16.57 5.55
N PHE A 139 5.62 15.36 4.99
CA PHE A 139 6.01 15.13 3.60
C PHE A 139 4.84 15.43 2.65
N ARG A 140 4.98 16.45 1.79
CA ARG A 140 3.92 16.88 0.86
C ARG A 140 2.61 17.21 1.59
N ASP A 141 1.54 16.47 1.33
CA ASP A 141 0.18 16.62 1.85
C ASP A 141 -0.24 15.44 2.75
N THR A 142 0.72 14.67 3.28
CA THR A 142 0.47 13.47 4.09
C THR A 142 -0.45 13.74 5.28
N ASP A 143 -0.29 14.87 5.98
CA ASP A 143 -1.11 15.20 7.16
C ASP A 143 -2.60 15.36 6.80
N LYS A 144 -2.89 15.98 5.65
CA LYS A 144 -4.27 16.12 5.13
C LYS A 144 -4.82 14.77 4.67
N LEU A 145 -4.01 13.98 3.96
CA LEU A 145 -4.40 12.66 3.49
C LEU A 145 -4.69 11.69 4.64
N VAL A 146 -3.98 11.81 5.77
CA VAL A 146 -4.27 11.04 7.00
C VAL A 146 -5.64 11.40 7.56
N GLU A 147 -5.97 12.69 7.64
CA GLU A 147 -7.28 13.15 8.09
C GLU A 147 -8.39 12.66 7.16
N ASP A 148 -8.20 12.79 5.85
CA ASP A 148 -9.13 12.28 4.83
C ASP A 148 -9.32 10.76 4.95
N CYS A 149 -8.24 10.00 5.13
CA CYS A 149 -8.31 8.55 5.35
C CYS A 149 -9.11 8.20 6.61
N LYS A 150 -8.97 8.96 7.71
CA LYS A 150 -9.75 8.74 8.94
C LYS A 150 -11.24 8.98 8.70
N VAL A 151 -11.61 10.05 7.99
CA VAL A 151 -13.00 10.36 7.65
C VAL A 151 -13.59 9.28 6.74
N LEU A 152 -12.85 8.87 5.70
CA LEU A 152 -13.27 7.83 4.77
C LEU A 152 -13.42 6.47 5.46
N ALA A 153 -12.52 6.11 6.38
CA ALA A 153 -12.62 4.88 7.16
C ALA A 153 -13.91 4.83 7.99
N VAL A 154 -14.30 5.93 8.64
CA VAL A 154 -15.56 6.01 9.40
C VAL A 154 -16.78 5.89 8.48
N LYS A 155 -16.73 6.53 7.31
CA LYS A 155 -17.81 6.47 6.32
C LYS A 155 -18.01 5.05 5.78
N ASP A 156 -16.93 4.34 5.50
CA ASP A 156 -16.99 2.97 4.99
C ASP A 156 -17.52 2.01 6.07
N LYS A 157 -17.12 2.19 7.33
CA LYS A 157 -17.69 1.45 8.48
C LYS A 157 -19.21 1.61 8.58
N LYS A 158 -19.72 2.85 8.47
CA LYS A 158 -21.17 3.11 8.53
C LYS A 158 -21.96 2.36 7.45
N LYS A 159 -21.37 2.19 6.26
CA LYS A 159 -22.01 1.49 5.14
C LYS A 159 -22.08 -0.04 5.35
N GLN A 160 -21.12 -0.63 6.07
CA GLN A 160 -21.05 -2.08 6.28
C GLN A 160 -21.96 -2.59 7.41
N ILE A 161 -22.26 -1.77 8.42
CA ILE A 161 -23.14 -2.11 9.55
C ILE A 161 -24.50 -2.72 9.14
N PRO A 162 -25.29 -2.11 8.23
CA PRO A 162 -26.61 -2.65 7.87
C PRO A 162 -26.53 -4.01 7.16
N ILE A 163 -25.46 -4.25 6.38
CA ILE A 163 -25.25 -5.52 5.67
C ILE A 163 -24.91 -6.63 6.66
N ALA A 164 -24.02 -6.36 7.61
CA ALA A 164 -23.64 -7.32 8.65
C ALA A 164 -24.83 -7.69 9.54
N ILE A 165 -25.66 -6.71 9.93
CA ILE A 165 -26.88 -6.94 10.71
C ILE A 165 -27.88 -7.80 9.92
N ALA A 166 -28.10 -7.49 8.64
CA ALA A 166 -29.02 -8.27 7.80
C ALA A 166 -28.57 -9.74 7.67
N ILE A 167 -27.28 -9.99 7.43
CA ILE A 167 -26.72 -11.34 7.34
C ILE A 167 -26.80 -12.06 8.70
N GLY A 168 -26.42 -11.36 9.78
CA GLY A 168 -26.38 -11.92 11.14
C GLY A 168 -27.76 -12.23 11.73
N LEU A 169 -28.83 -11.56 11.30
CA LEU A 169 -30.20 -11.82 11.77
C LEU A 169 -30.93 -12.87 10.93
N VAL A 170 -30.76 -12.85 9.60
CA VAL A 170 -31.55 -13.71 8.70
C VAL A 170 -31.06 -15.16 8.75
N ILE A 171 -29.75 -15.39 8.78
CA ILE A 171 -29.19 -16.76 8.76
C ILE A 171 -29.60 -17.60 9.98
N PRO A 172 -29.52 -17.10 11.23
CA PRO A 172 -29.88 -17.90 12.41
C PRO A 172 -31.39 -18.20 12.49
N ILE A 173 -32.24 -17.28 12.01
CA ILE A 173 -33.70 -17.51 11.97
C ILE A 173 -34.01 -18.67 11.03
N VAL A 174 -33.42 -18.67 9.83
CA VAL A 174 -33.61 -19.76 8.85
C VAL A 174 -33.06 -21.09 9.39
N LEU A 175 -31.87 -21.08 10.02
CA LEU A 175 -31.30 -22.29 10.63
C LEU A 175 -32.15 -22.83 11.79
N GLY A 176 -32.70 -21.95 12.62
CA GLY A 176 -33.54 -22.32 13.75
C GLY A 176 -34.83 -23.01 13.33
N VAL A 177 -35.48 -22.52 12.26
CA VAL A 177 -36.69 -23.15 11.68
C VAL A 177 -36.38 -24.55 11.15
N LEU A 178 -35.26 -24.71 10.45
CA LEU A 178 -34.81 -26.00 9.90
C LEU A 178 -34.49 -27.05 10.99
N LEU A 179 -33.83 -26.65 12.07
CA LEU A 179 -33.47 -27.56 13.16
C LEU A 179 -34.68 -28.04 13.95
N TYR A 180 -35.71 -27.20 14.08
CA TYR A 180 -36.97 -27.58 14.74
C TYR A 180 -37.70 -28.71 14.01
N GLU A 181 -37.61 -28.76 12.68
CA GLU A 181 -38.31 -29.78 11.89
C GLU A 181 -37.63 -31.16 11.93
N LYS A 182 -36.30 -31.19 12.16
CA LYS A 182 -35.49 -32.42 12.10
C LYS A 182 -35.11 -32.98 13.46
N THR A 183 -35.22 -32.21 14.53
CA THR A 183 -34.81 -32.65 15.87
C THR A 183 -35.92 -32.42 16.89
N PRO A 184 -36.16 -33.34 17.85
CA PRO A 184 -37.14 -33.15 18.93
C PRO A 184 -36.63 -32.20 20.02
N VAL A 185 -35.70 -31.30 19.68
CA VAL A 185 -35.12 -30.34 20.61
C VAL A 185 -36.08 -29.16 20.73
N PRO A 186 -36.47 -28.78 21.96
CA PRO A 186 -37.46 -27.73 22.13
C PRO A 186 -36.89 -26.36 21.71
N ILE A 187 -37.72 -25.56 21.02
CA ILE A 187 -37.38 -24.27 20.40
C ILE A 187 -36.61 -23.34 21.35
N TRP A 188 -36.99 -23.33 22.63
CA TRP A 188 -36.39 -22.45 23.64
C TRP A 188 -34.89 -22.73 23.90
N ALA A 189 -34.39 -23.92 23.57
CA ALA A 189 -32.97 -24.26 23.68
C ALA A 189 -32.14 -23.84 22.44
N ILE A 190 -32.77 -23.82 21.26
CA ILE A 190 -32.09 -23.54 19.98
C ILE A 190 -31.85 -22.03 19.80
N ILE A 191 -32.86 -21.21 20.13
CA ILE A 191 -32.80 -19.75 20.00
C ILE A 191 -31.58 -19.11 20.70
N PRO A 192 -31.27 -19.40 21.98
CA PRO A 192 -30.13 -18.79 22.65
C PRO A 192 -28.78 -19.25 22.08
N ILE A 193 -28.67 -20.49 21.60
CA ILE A 193 -27.45 -21.02 20.95
C ILE A 193 -27.22 -20.30 19.62
N CYS A 194 -28.27 -20.14 18.81
CA CYS A 194 -28.20 -19.41 17.55
C CYS A 194 -27.89 -17.92 17.75
N LEU A 195 -28.49 -17.26 18.75
CA LEU A 195 -28.21 -15.85 19.07
C LEU A 195 -26.79 -15.64 19.60
N THR A 196 -26.25 -16.55 20.42
CA THR A 196 -24.88 -16.46 20.93
C THR A 196 -23.84 -16.71 19.83
N LEU A 197 -24.10 -17.67 18.94
CA LEU A 197 -23.27 -17.87 17.73
C LEU A 197 -23.33 -16.67 16.79
N ALA A 198 -24.52 -16.11 16.53
CA ALA A 198 -24.69 -14.94 15.68
C ALA A 198 -24.01 -13.70 16.27
N ALA A 199 -24.15 -13.47 17.59
CA ALA A 199 -23.46 -12.40 18.28
C ALA A 199 -21.93 -12.59 18.26
N GLY A 200 -21.45 -13.82 18.46
CA GLY A 200 -20.03 -14.17 18.35
C GLY A 200 -19.46 -13.96 16.95
N CYS A 201 -20.18 -14.39 15.91
CA CYS A 201 -19.79 -14.17 14.51
C CYS A 201 -19.83 -12.69 14.13
N SER A 202 -20.84 -11.95 14.59
CA SER A 202 -20.95 -10.50 14.36
C SER A 202 -19.81 -9.75 15.04
N TYR A 203 -19.46 -10.14 16.27
CA TYR A 203 -18.32 -9.60 17.02
C TYR A 203 -16.97 -9.96 16.38
N ALA A 204 -16.82 -11.16 15.83
CA ALA A 204 -15.62 -11.59 15.11
C ALA A 204 -15.45 -10.86 13.77
N VAL A 205 -16.55 -10.56 13.06
CA VAL A 205 -16.54 -9.68 11.87
C VAL A 205 -16.22 -8.24 12.25
N TYR A 206 -16.63 -7.80 13.45
CA TYR A 206 -16.32 -6.46 13.97
C TYR A 206 -14.84 -6.28 14.34
N LEU A 207 -14.17 -7.35 14.79
CA LEU A 207 -12.74 -7.39 15.04
C LEU A 207 -12.00 -7.63 13.72
N GLU A 208 -11.78 -6.52 12.99
CA GLU A 208 -11.03 -6.34 11.73
C GLU A 208 -9.80 -7.25 11.50
N ASN A 209 -10.00 -8.55 11.30
CA ASN A 209 -8.96 -9.46 10.83
C ASN A 209 -9.51 -10.33 9.70
N THR A 210 -8.61 -10.91 8.91
CA THR A 210 -8.82 -11.81 7.74
C THR A 210 -9.89 -12.89 7.93
N LEU A 211 -10.29 -13.17 9.17
CA LEU A 211 -11.46 -13.94 9.57
C LEU A 211 -12.79 -13.46 8.95
N SER A 212 -12.97 -12.18 8.63
CA SER A 212 -14.25 -11.71 8.06
C SER A 212 -14.55 -12.32 6.69
N ILE A 213 -13.54 -12.56 5.84
CA ILE A 213 -13.73 -13.21 4.53
C ILE A 213 -14.01 -14.70 4.75
N VAL A 214 -13.28 -15.34 5.66
CA VAL A 214 -13.48 -16.76 5.99
C VAL A 214 -14.89 -17.02 6.52
N ILE A 215 -15.41 -16.14 7.38
CA ILE A 215 -16.76 -16.25 7.95
C ILE A 215 -17.82 -16.02 6.87
N ILE A 216 -17.63 -15.05 5.96
CA ILE A 216 -18.56 -14.83 4.85
C ILE A 216 -18.58 -16.03 3.90
N VAL A 217 -17.41 -16.54 3.53
CA VAL A 217 -17.27 -17.72 2.66
C VAL A 217 -17.86 -18.97 3.32
N ALA A 218 -17.58 -19.19 4.62
CA ALA A 218 -18.15 -20.30 5.38
C ALA A 218 -19.69 -20.19 5.51
N SER A 219 -20.21 -19.00 5.75
CA SER A 219 -21.66 -18.75 5.83
C SER A 219 -22.35 -18.99 4.49
N PHE A 220 -21.69 -18.61 3.38
CA PHE A 220 -22.20 -18.87 2.03
C PHE A 220 -22.16 -20.37 1.69
N LEU A 221 -21.07 -21.05 2.05
CA LEU A 221 -20.92 -22.50 1.90
C LEU A 221 -21.93 -23.30 2.72
N SER A 222 -22.41 -22.79 3.87
CA SER A 222 -23.47 -23.44 4.65
C SER A 222 -24.88 -23.08 4.18
N ALA A 223 -25.10 -21.84 3.76
CA ALA A 223 -26.45 -21.35 3.42
C ALA A 223 -26.94 -21.84 2.05
N VAL A 224 -26.07 -21.88 1.04
CA VAL A 224 -26.45 -22.28 -0.32
C VAL A 224 -26.93 -23.75 -0.40
N PRO A 225 -26.24 -24.73 0.22
CA PRO A 225 -26.75 -26.10 0.26
C PRO A 225 -28.10 -26.22 0.99
N LEU A 226 -28.29 -25.48 2.09
CA LEU A 226 -29.55 -25.53 2.82
C LEU A 226 -30.73 -24.99 2.00
N ILE A 227 -30.55 -23.87 1.31
CA ILE A 227 -31.59 -23.30 0.45
C ILE A 227 -31.89 -24.23 -0.73
N LEU A 228 -30.85 -24.78 -1.36
CA LEU A 228 -31.01 -25.70 -2.49
C LEU A 228 -31.72 -26.99 -2.06
N PHE A 229 -31.38 -27.53 -0.88
CA PHE A 229 -32.06 -28.67 -0.29
C PHE A 229 -33.55 -28.39 -0.05
N MET A 230 -33.89 -27.22 0.51
CA MET A 230 -35.29 -26.84 0.75
C MET A 230 -36.10 -26.77 -0.54
N ILE A 231 -35.55 -26.17 -1.59
CA ILE A 231 -36.22 -26.09 -2.89
C ILE A 231 -36.44 -27.49 -3.48
N LEU A 232 -35.43 -28.36 -3.41
CA LEU A 232 -35.51 -29.71 -3.97
C LEU A 232 -36.47 -30.61 -3.19
N ALA A 233 -36.35 -30.65 -1.87
CA ALA A 233 -37.16 -31.52 -1.02
C ALA A 233 -38.62 -31.06 -0.94
N TYR A 234 -38.87 -29.77 -0.72
CA TYR A 234 -40.22 -29.26 -0.46
C TYR A 234 -40.87 -28.65 -1.72
N GLY A 235 -40.10 -28.00 -2.58
CA GLY A 235 -40.62 -27.41 -3.81
C GLY A 235 -40.87 -28.46 -4.91
N TYR A 236 -39.98 -29.44 -5.04
CA TYR A 236 -40.07 -30.50 -6.05
C TYR A 236 -40.51 -31.86 -5.50
N GLY A 237 -40.71 -31.99 -4.18
CA GLY A 237 -41.16 -33.24 -3.57
C GLY A 237 -40.16 -34.40 -3.68
N MET A 238 -38.87 -34.09 -3.88
CA MET A 238 -37.84 -35.13 -3.98
C MET A 238 -37.60 -35.81 -2.63
N GLU A 239 -37.30 -37.11 -2.66
CA GLU A 239 -36.85 -37.84 -1.47
C GLU A 239 -35.61 -37.16 -0.86
N SER A 240 -35.57 -37.13 0.48
CA SER A 240 -34.56 -36.36 1.23
C SER A 240 -33.12 -36.83 0.99
N GLY A 241 -32.91 -38.10 0.63
CA GLY A 241 -31.59 -38.64 0.32
C GLY A 241 -30.96 -37.95 -0.91
N PRO A 242 -31.54 -38.13 -2.11
CA PRO A 242 -31.06 -37.48 -3.33
C PRO A 242 -31.01 -35.95 -3.27
N ALA A 243 -32.00 -35.32 -2.60
CA ALA A 243 -32.03 -33.87 -2.42
C ALA A 243 -30.79 -33.36 -1.66
N ALA A 244 -30.38 -34.06 -0.59
CA ALA A 244 -29.21 -33.68 0.20
C ALA A 244 -27.90 -33.84 -0.59
N THR A 245 -27.77 -34.92 -1.35
CA THR A 245 -26.56 -35.18 -2.15
C THR A 245 -26.36 -34.11 -3.23
N ILE A 246 -27.43 -33.70 -3.90
CA ILE A 246 -27.38 -32.65 -4.92
C ILE A 246 -27.12 -31.29 -4.28
N ALA A 247 -27.80 -31.01 -3.15
CA ALA A 247 -27.68 -29.75 -2.45
C ALA A 247 -26.26 -29.46 -1.93
N ILE A 248 -25.56 -30.48 -1.44
CA ILE A 248 -24.17 -30.37 -0.96
C ILE A 248 -23.18 -30.51 -2.13
N GLY A 249 -23.43 -31.45 -3.04
CA GLY A 249 -22.53 -31.77 -4.14
C GLY A 249 -22.39 -30.66 -5.16
N ALA A 250 -23.48 -29.99 -5.54
CA ALA A 250 -23.46 -28.97 -6.59
C ALA A 250 -22.65 -27.70 -6.22
N PRO A 251 -22.80 -27.11 -5.02
CA PRO A 251 -21.99 -25.97 -4.62
C PRO A 251 -20.50 -26.32 -4.48
N VAL A 252 -20.18 -27.49 -3.93
CA VAL A 252 -18.79 -27.96 -3.80
C VAL A 252 -18.15 -28.19 -5.17
N ALA A 253 -18.86 -28.85 -6.09
CA ALA A 253 -18.39 -29.05 -7.46
C ALA A 253 -18.17 -27.71 -8.19
N LEU A 254 -19.04 -26.72 -7.97
CA LEU A 254 -18.93 -25.39 -8.56
C LEU A 254 -17.74 -24.60 -8.02
N VAL A 255 -17.47 -24.66 -6.71
CA VAL A 255 -16.28 -24.04 -6.10
C VAL A 255 -15.00 -24.70 -6.61
N VAL A 256 -14.98 -26.04 -6.71
CA VAL A 256 -13.83 -26.78 -7.24
C VAL A 256 -13.59 -26.41 -8.71
N ALA A 257 -14.64 -26.37 -9.54
CA ALA A 257 -14.55 -25.95 -10.94
C ALA A 257 -14.06 -24.50 -11.09
N ALA A 258 -14.55 -23.57 -10.26
CA ALA A 258 -14.10 -22.18 -10.25
C ALA A 258 -12.62 -22.05 -9.83
N ALA A 259 -12.17 -22.83 -8.85
CA ALA A 259 -10.78 -22.86 -8.40
C ALA A 259 -9.81 -23.43 -9.46
N PHE A 260 -10.27 -24.39 -10.26
CA PHE A 260 -9.46 -24.92 -11.38
C PHE A 260 -9.42 -23.96 -12.58
N ASN A 261 -10.49 -23.19 -12.82
CA ASN A 261 -10.53 -22.17 -13.88
C ASN A 261 -9.81 -20.87 -13.49
N SER A 262 -9.51 -20.63 -12.22
CA SER A 262 -8.75 -19.47 -11.77
C SER A 262 -7.23 -19.67 -11.85
N LYS A 263 -6.72 -20.67 -12.60
CA LYS A 263 -5.29 -20.74 -12.89
C LYS A 263 -4.86 -19.43 -13.54
N PRO A 264 -3.88 -18.70 -12.97
CA PRO A 264 -3.44 -17.45 -13.54
C PRO A 264 -2.89 -17.73 -14.94
N GLY A 265 -3.51 -17.09 -15.94
CA GLY A 265 -2.93 -16.99 -17.27
C GLY A 265 -1.51 -16.45 -17.12
N LYS A 266 -0.56 -17.21 -17.69
CA LYS A 266 0.72 -16.66 -18.10
C LYS A 266 0.50 -15.55 -19.12
#